data_AF-A0A2W1NK25-F1
#
_entry.id   AF-A0A2W1NK25-F1
#
_cell.length_a   1.000
_cell.length_b   1.000
_cell.length_c   1.000
_cell.angle_alpha   90.00
_cell.angle_beta   90.00
_cell.angle_gamma   90.00
#
_symmetry.space_group_name_H-M   'P 1'
#
loop_
_entity.id
_entity.type
_entity.pdbx_description
1 polymer ?
#
loop_
_entity_poly.entity_id
_entity_poly.type
_entity_poly.pdbx_seq_one_letter_code
_entity_poly.pdbx_strand_id
1 'polypeptide(L)' 'MEIYQFYIVYDEFTITVCSCLDDAVEELALGSKLYGFTDDENMAQKLLRECFHFVSSGPM' A
#
# COMPACT_ATOMS: atom_id res chain seq x y z
N MET A 1 -0.12 -23.12 -6.19
CA MET A 1 0.51 -21.81 -6.47
C MET A 1 -0.23 -20.83 -5.59
N GLU A 2 0.40 -20.36 -4.52
CA GLU A 2 -0.19 -19.28 -3.72
C GLU A 2 -0.11 -18.01 -4.56
N ILE A 3 -1.25 -17.34 -4.76
CA ILE A 3 -1.30 -16.05 -5.43
C ILE A 3 -0.97 -15.02 -4.35
N TYR A 4 0.28 -14.56 -4.32
CA TYR A 4 0.68 -13.47 -3.45
C TYR A 4 0.23 -12.17 -4.08
N GLN A 5 -0.52 -11.36 -3.33
CA GLN A 5 -0.97 -10.06 -3.79
C GLN A 5 -0.63 -9.04 -2.71
N PHE A 6 0.16 -8.05 -3.09
CA PHE A 6 0.64 -7.00 -2.21
C PHE A 6 -0.20 -5.74 -2.43
N TYR A 7 -0.73 -5.19 -1.35
CA TYR A 7 -1.50 -3.96 -1.34
C TYR A 7 -0.73 -2.91 -0.56
N ILE A 8 -0.52 -1.74 -1.16
CA ILE A 8 0.15 -0.63 -0.53
C ILE A 8 -0.95 0.31 -0.07
N VAL A 9 -1.14 0.39 1.24
CA VAL A 9 -2.09 1.30 1.88
C VAL A 9 -1.33 2.36 2.68
N TYR A 10 -1.88 3.56 2.79
CA TYR A 10 -1.26 4.66 3.51
C TYR A 10 -2.31 5.52 4.20
N ASP A 11 -1.91 6.15 5.30
CA ASP A 11 -2.65 7.22 5.95
C ASP A 11 -1.76 8.47 6.09
N GLU A 12 -2.12 9.39 6.96
CA GLU A 12 -1.36 10.62 7.20
C GLU A 12 -0.01 10.38 7.89
N PHE A 13 0.20 9.23 8.52
CA PHE A 13 1.34 8.95 9.39
C PHE A 13 2.17 7.74 8.95
N THR A 14 1.59 6.82 8.20
CA THR A 14 2.13 5.48 7.96
C THR A 14 1.85 4.98 6.55
N ILE A 15 2.71 4.06 6.10
CA ILE A 15 2.52 3.30 4.85
C ILE A 15 2.72 1.84 5.21
N THR A 16 1.73 1.01 4.84
CA THR A 16 1.66 -0.40 5.18
C THR A 16 1.56 -1.23 3.90
N VAL A 17 2.25 -2.38 3.89
CA VAL A 17 2.13 -3.37 2.81
C VAL A 17 1.37 -4.57 3.36
N CYS A 18 0.18 -4.81 2.83
CA CYS A 18 -0.65 -5.97 3.16
C CYS A 18 -0.41 -7.07 2.12
N SER A 19 -0.17 -8.31 2.55
CA SER A 19 0.03 -9.47 1.65
C SER A 19 -1.25 -10.27 1.39
N CYS A 20 -2.37 -9.85 2.00
CA CYS A 20 -3.69 -10.37 1.72
C CYS A 20 -4.72 -9.23 1.62
N LEU A 21 -5.85 -9.51 0.96
CA LEU A 21 -6.91 -8.52 0.75
C LEU A 21 -7.62 -8.15 2.05
N ASP A 22 -7.80 -9.12 2.95
CA ASP A 22 -8.53 -8.91 4.21
C ASP A 22 -7.83 -7.84 5.07
N ASP A 23 -6.51 -7.95 5.25
CA ASP A 23 -5.70 -6.94 5.95
C ASP A 23 -5.82 -5.54 5.29
N ALA A 24 -5.80 -5.49 3.95
CA ALA A 24 -5.94 -4.23 3.24
C ALA A 24 -7.32 -3.60 3.46
N VAL A 25 -8.38 -4.41 3.50
CA VAL A 25 -9.75 -3.94 3.75
C VAL A 25 -9.90 -3.44 5.18
N GLU A 26 -9.27 -4.10 6.16
CA GLU A 26 -9.26 -3.63 7.55
C GLU A 26 -8.61 -2.25 7.68
N GLU A 27 -7.44 -2.04 7.06
CA GLU A 27 -6.76 -0.75 7.01
C GLU A 27 -7.63 0.33 6.34
N LEU A 28 -8.28 0.00 5.23
CA LEU A 28 -9.20 0.92 4.54
C LEU A 28 -10.42 1.28 5.41
N ALA A 29 -10.94 0.33 6.19
CA ALA A 29 -12.05 0.58 7.10
C ALA A 29 -11.65 1.50 8.27
N LEU A 30 -10.36 1.51 8.65
CA LEU A 30 -9.78 2.41 9.65
C LEU A 30 -9.51 3.83 9.11
N GLY A 31 -9.65 4.05 7.80
CA GLY A 31 -9.50 5.36 7.16
C GLY A 31 -8.22 5.51 6.31
N SER A 32 -7.41 4.46 6.19
CA SER A 32 -6.31 4.41 5.23
C SER A 32 -6.82 4.48 3.79
N LYS A 33 -5.93 4.80 2.86
CA LYS A 33 -6.19 4.86 1.41
C LYS A 33 -5.34 3.83 0.70
N LEU A 34 -5.90 3.22 -0.35
CA LEU A 34 -5.14 2.34 -1.22
C LEU A 34 -4.32 3.18 -2.21
N TYR A 35 -3.01 2.99 -2.19
CA TYR A 35 -2.10 3.56 -3.19
C TYR A 35 -2.07 2.70 -4.45
N GLY A 36 -1.93 1.39 -4.30
CA GLY A 36 -1.87 0.45 -5.42
C GLY A 36 -1.75 -0.99 -4.96
N PHE A 37 -1.78 -1.92 -5.92
CA PHE A 37 -1.60 -3.34 -5.67
C PHE A 37 -0.81 -4.02 -6.80
N THR A 38 -0.19 -5.16 -6.50
CA THR A 38 0.62 -5.94 -7.44
C THR A 38 0.79 -7.38 -6.97
N ASP A 39 0.98 -8.32 -7.88
CA ASP A 39 1.34 -9.71 -7.59
C ASP A 39 2.86 -9.96 -7.63
N ASP A 40 3.64 -8.98 -8.06
CA ASP A 40 5.11 -9.01 -8.06
C ASP A 40 5.70 -8.24 -6.86
N GLU A 41 6.52 -8.94 -6.05
CA GLU A 41 7.15 -8.38 -4.84
C GLU A 41 8.12 -7.23 -5.16
N ASN A 42 8.86 -7.31 -6.28
CA ASN A 42 9.78 -6.24 -6.67
C ASN A 42 9.02 -4.96 -7.04
N MET A 43 7.85 -5.10 -7.65
CA MET A 43 6.95 -4.00 -7.94
C MET A 43 6.33 -3.45 -6.66
N ALA A 44 6.00 -4.29 -5.68
CA ALA A 44 5.46 -3.83 -4.39
C ALA A 44 6.46 -2.91 -3.69
N GLN A 45 7.74 -3.26 -3.71
CA GLN A 45 8.82 -2.42 -3.17
C GLN A 45 8.97 -1.09 -3.91
N LYS A 46 8.74 -1.07 -5.24
CA LYS A 46 8.77 0.18 -6.02
C LYS A 46 7.57 1.07 -5.67
N LEU A 47 6.37 0.49 -5.62
CA LEU A 47 5.14 1.18 -5.23
C LEU A 47 5.24 1.76 -3.82
N LEU A 48 5.86 1.03 -2.88
CA LEU A 48 6.11 1.52 -1.52
C LEU A 48 6.96 2.79 -1.53
N ARG A 49 8.06 2.81 -2.30
CA ARG A 49 8.93 3.99 -2.41
C ARG A 49 8.22 5.15 -3.11
N GLU A 50 7.45 4.86 -4.15
CA GLU A 50 6.68 5.86 -4.86
C GLU A 50 5.60 6.48 -3.96
N CYS A 51 4.89 5.64 -3.20
CA CYS A 51 3.93 6.07 -2.18
C CYS A 51 4.59 6.95 -1.13
N PHE A 52 5.79 6.57 -0.65
CA PHE A 52 6.54 7.39 0.30
C PHE A 52 6.85 8.78 -0.27
N HIS A 53 7.29 8.86 -1.53
CA HIS A 53 7.52 10.14 -2.18
C HIS A 53 6.22 10.94 -2.35
N PHE A 54 5.14 10.30 -2.81
CA PHE A 54 3.83 10.91 -2.97
C PHE A 54 3.33 11.55 -1.67
N VAL A 55 3.29 10.79 -0.58
CA VAL A 55 2.83 11.25 0.73
C VAL A 55 3.76 12.34 1.30
N SER A 56 5.08 12.15 1.19
CA SER A 56 6.06 13.13 1.70
C SER A 56 6.09 14.43 0.92
N SER A 57 5.70 14.40 -0.36
CA SER A 57 5.69 15.59 -1.20
C SER A 57 4.51 16.53 -0.92
N GLY A 58 3.41 16.02 -0.36
CA GLY A 58 2.19 16.77 -0.03
C GLY A 58 1.56 17.51 -1.23
N PRO A 59 0.24 17.82 -1.22
CA PRO A 59 -0.26 18.85 -2.10
C PRO A 59 0.33 20.19 -1.63
N MET A 60 0.98 20.94 -2.54
CA MET A 60 1.26 22.36 -2.30
C MET A 60 -0.03 23.12 -1.94
#